data_AF-A0A6V7JUX1-F1
#
_entry.id   AF-A0A6V7JUX1-F1
#
_cell.length_a   1.000
_cell.length_b   1.000
_cell.length_c   1.000
_cell.angle_alpha   90.00
_cell.angle_beta   90.00
_cell.angle_gamma   90.00
#
_symmetry.space_group_name_H-M   'P 1'
#
loop_
_entity.id
_entity.type
_entity.pdbx_description
1 polymer ?
#
loop_
_entity_poly.entity_id
_entity_poly.type
_entity_poly.pdbx_seq_one_letter_code
_entity_poly.pdbx_strand_id
1 'polypeptide(L)'
;NPYHQNDTSTPVDESEEFCCVFEGRLNNHTLLFAAEMDGLCSKTKYNQPLSPDKWKFMELKTDKMYPTTSQEHLSRRFKSLSWWAQSYLVGVENIVIGYRDDLDGIVRRLATQTVRDLEARSQ
;
A
#
# COMPACT_ATOMS: atom_id res chain seq x y z
N ASN A 1 -5.90 -7.47 -14.43
CA ASN A 1 -5.19 -8.49 -15.23
C ASN A 1 -3.70 -8.20 -15.10
N PRO A 2 -2.87 -9.07 -14.49
CA PRO A 2 -1.46 -8.76 -14.24
C PRO A 2 -0.62 -8.61 -15.52
N TYR A 3 -1.16 -9.01 -16.68
CA TYR A 3 -0.51 -8.85 -17.98
C TYR A 3 -0.96 -7.59 -18.74
N HIS A 4 -1.88 -6.81 -18.16
CA HIS A 4 -2.30 -5.56 -18.76
C HIS A 4 -1.22 -4.51 -18.53
N GLN A 5 -0.73 -3.90 -19.61
CA GLN A 5 0.22 -2.80 -19.51
C GLN A 5 -0.51 -1.54 -19.01
N ASN A 6 0.11 -0.81 -18.09
CA ASN A 6 -0.46 0.43 -17.59
C ASN A 6 -0.48 1.48 -18.72
N ASP A 7 -1.61 2.16 -18.88
CA ASP A 7 -1.73 3.30 -19.79
C ASP A 7 -1.46 4.58 -18.99
N THR A 8 -0.45 5.34 -19.42
CA THR A 8 -0.07 6.62 -18.80
C THR A 8 -0.39 7.81 -19.71
N SER A 9 -1.14 7.60 -20.80
CA SER A 9 -1.50 8.64 -21.76
C SER A 9 -2.79 9.38 -21.40
N THR A 10 -3.62 8.77 -20.55
CA THR A 10 -4.87 9.34 -20.06
C THR A 10 -4.66 10.10 -18.74
N PRO A 11 -5.45 11.15 -18.47
CA PRO A 11 -5.46 11.79 -17.15
C PRO A 11 -5.80 10.79 -16.03
N VAL A 12 -5.29 11.05 -14.83
CA VAL A 12 -5.71 10.34 -13.61
C VAL A 12 -7.04 10.90 -13.16
N ASP A 13 -8.03 10.04 -12.95
CA ASP A 13 -9.31 10.38 -12.32
C ASP A 13 -9.26 9.95 -10.85
N GLU A 14 -9.16 10.92 -9.94
CA GLU A 14 -9.09 10.67 -8.49
C GLU A 14 -10.46 10.29 -7.89
N SER A 15 -11.54 10.29 -8.67
CA SER A 15 -12.85 9.80 -8.22
C SER A 15 -13.06 8.30 -8.44
N GLU A 16 -12.19 7.66 -9.25
CA GLU A 16 -12.21 6.22 -9.50
C GLU A 16 -11.47 5.49 -8.37
N GLU A 17 -12.24 4.94 -7.42
CA GLU A 17 -11.72 4.21 -6.27
C GLU A 17 -12.29 2.79 -6.16
N PHE A 18 -11.54 1.88 -5.55
CA PHE A 18 -12.03 0.56 -5.16
C PHE A 18 -12.02 0.44 -3.64
N CYS A 19 -13.20 0.36 -3.05
CA CYS A 19 -13.38 0.26 -1.61
C CYS A 19 -13.85 -1.13 -1.18
N CYS A 20 -13.28 -1.63 -0.10
CA CYS A 20 -13.74 -2.83 0.59
C CYS A 20 -14.44 -2.46 1.89
N VAL A 21 -15.46 -3.23 2.28
CA VAL A 21 -16.12 -3.12 3.58
C VAL A 21 -15.57 -4.22 4.49
N PHE A 22 -15.09 -3.82 5.66
CA PHE A 22 -14.43 -4.69 6.64
C PHE A 22 -15.24 -4.73 7.93
N GLU A 23 -15.36 -5.92 8.48
CA GLU A 23 -15.79 -6.14 9.86
C GLU A 23 -14.56 -6.54 10.69
N GLY A 24 -14.36 -5.87 11.81
CA GLY A 24 -13.27 -6.15 12.75
C GLY A 24 -13.72 -6.03 14.19
N ARG A 25 -12.88 -6.47 15.13
CA ARG A 25 -13.16 -6.35 16.56
C ARG A 25 -11.93 -5.82 17.31
N LEU A 26 -12.13 -4.74 18.05
CA LEU A 26 -11.14 -4.15 18.95
C LEU A 26 -11.63 -4.32 20.39
N ASN A 27 -10.99 -5.22 21.15
CA ASN A 27 -11.47 -5.66 22.47
C ASN A 27 -12.95 -6.09 22.41
N ASN A 28 -13.83 -5.33 23.04
CA ASN A 28 -15.27 -5.60 23.10
C ASN A 28 -16.08 -4.76 22.10
N HIS A 29 -15.42 -4.04 21.20
CA HIS A 29 -16.06 -3.19 20.20
C HIS A 29 -16.00 -3.85 18.83
N THR A 30 -17.17 -4.10 18.23
CA THR A 30 -17.26 -4.46 16.81
C THR A 30 -17.20 -3.19 15.97
N LEU A 31 -16.37 -3.22 14.93
CA LEU A 31 -16.17 -2.14 13.99
C LEU A 31 -16.64 -2.61 12.61
N LEU A 32 -17.46 -1.80 11.96
CA LEU A 32 -17.78 -1.92 10.55
C LEU A 32 -17.29 -0.65 9.86
N PHE A 33 -16.36 -0.78 8.93
CA PHE A 33 -15.74 0.35 8.27
C PHE A 33 -15.40 0.03 6.82
N ALA A 34 -15.27 1.06 6.00
CA ALA A 34 -14.82 0.93 4.62
C ALA A 34 -13.40 1.48 4.51
N ALA A 35 -12.64 0.93 3.58
CA ALA A 35 -11.34 1.46 3.20
C ALA A 35 -11.09 1.28 1.70
N GLU A 36 -10.47 2.29 1.12
CA GLU A 36 -9.91 2.27 -0.23
C GLU A 36 -8.74 1.29 -0.31
N MET A 37 -8.64 0.57 -1.43
CA MET A 37 -7.57 -0.39 -1.69
C MET A 37 -6.92 -0.12 -3.05
N ASP A 38 -5.59 0.06 -3.04
CA ASP A 38 -4.84 0.44 -4.26
C ASP A 38 -4.76 -0.68 -5.31
N GLY A 39 -4.67 -1.94 -4.89
CA GLY A 39 -4.57 -3.04 -5.84
C GLY A 39 -4.34 -4.43 -5.28
N LEU A 40 -4.44 -5.41 -6.18
CA LEU A 40 -4.18 -6.82 -5.90
C LEU A 40 -2.84 -7.27 -6.48
N CYS A 41 -2.01 -7.88 -5.65
CA CYS A 41 -0.76 -8.48 -6.06
C CYS A 41 -0.98 -9.95 -6.47
N SER A 42 -0.81 -10.25 -7.76
CA SER A 42 -0.86 -11.62 -8.27
C SER A 42 0.12 -11.85 -9.41
N LYS A 43 0.76 -13.03 -9.41
CA LYS A 43 1.60 -13.51 -10.52
C LYS A 43 0.79 -14.14 -11.66
N THR A 44 -0.47 -14.46 -11.40
CA THR A 44 -1.37 -15.12 -12.36
C THR A 44 -2.65 -14.33 -12.51
N LYS A 45 -3.24 -14.38 -13.70
CA LYS A 45 -4.57 -13.80 -13.91
C LYS A 45 -5.56 -14.54 -13.02
N TYR A 46 -6.34 -13.79 -12.25
CA TYR A 46 -7.43 -14.36 -11.48
C TYR A 46 -8.53 -14.83 -12.42
N ASN A 47 -8.97 -16.08 -12.24
CA ASN A 47 -10.19 -16.59 -12.86
C ASN A 47 -11.38 -16.03 -12.07
N GLN A 48 -12.27 -15.31 -12.74
CA GLN A 48 -13.45 -14.72 -12.08
C GLN A 48 -14.58 -15.76 -11.95
N PRO A 49 -15.40 -15.68 -10.88
CA PRO A 49 -15.27 -14.79 -9.72
C PRO A 49 -14.24 -15.31 -8.70
N LEU A 50 -13.44 -14.39 -8.15
CA LEU A 50 -12.43 -14.73 -7.14
C LEU A 50 -13.03 -14.53 -5.74
N SER A 51 -12.99 -15.57 -4.90
CA SER A 51 -13.40 -15.43 -3.49
C SER A 51 -12.59 -14.32 -2.81
N PRO A 52 -13.21 -13.42 -2.04
CA PRO A 52 -12.51 -12.38 -1.27
C PRO A 52 -11.34 -12.92 -0.44
N ASP A 53 -11.43 -14.15 0.07
CA ASP A 53 -10.37 -14.79 0.88
C ASP A 53 -9.06 -15.04 0.11
N LYS A 54 -9.10 -14.97 -1.23
CA LYS A 54 -7.93 -15.15 -2.10
C LYS A 54 -7.32 -13.82 -2.54
N TRP A 55 -7.90 -12.70 -2.12
CA TRP A 55 -7.45 -11.37 -2.49
C TRP A 55 -6.19 -11.05 -1.69
N LYS A 56 -5.11 -10.74 -2.39
CA LYS A 56 -3.84 -10.31 -1.79
C LYS A 56 -3.64 -8.84 -2.09
N PHE A 57 -4.17 -8.00 -1.21
CA PHE A 57 -4.04 -6.56 -1.36
C PHE A 57 -2.61 -6.09 -1.12
N MET A 58 -2.26 -4.99 -1.79
CA MET A 58 -1.04 -4.24 -1.57
C MET A 58 -1.37 -2.76 -1.50
N GLU A 59 -0.62 -2.03 -0.69
CA GLU A 59 -0.68 -0.57 -0.62
C GLU A 59 0.46 0.02 -1.46
N LEU A 60 0.19 1.13 -2.16
CA LEU A 60 1.14 1.90 -2.92
C LEU A 60 1.40 3.23 -2.21
N LYS A 61 2.67 3.54 -1.97
CA LYS A 61 3.09 4.83 -1.41
C LYS A 61 4.19 5.44 -2.27
N THR A 62 4.28 6.75 -2.25
CA THR A 62 5.42 7.48 -2.80
C THR A 62 6.17 8.20 -1.69
N ASP A 63 7.49 8.20 -1.76
CA ASP A 63 8.35 9.01 -0.89
C ASP A 63 9.49 9.63 -1.70
N LYS A 64 10.16 10.64 -1.15
CA LYS A 64 11.33 11.22 -1.82
C LYS A 64 12.56 10.34 -1.63
N MET A 65 13.47 10.37 -2.60
CA MET A 65 14.82 9.83 -2.41
C MET A 65 15.60 10.72 -1.46
N TYR A 66 16.28 10.09 -0.50
CA TYR A 66 17.13 10.78 0.45
C TYR A 66 18.60 10.63 0.05
N PRO A 67 19.43 11.66 0.24
CA PRO A 67 20.86 11.58 -0.06
C PRO A 67 21.61 10.53 0.76
N THR A 68 21.10 10.21 1.96
CA THR A 68 21.71 9.23 2.85
C THR A 68 20.68 8.25 3.40
N THR A 69 21.13 7.03 3.67
CA THR A 69 20.31 5.98 4.30
C THR A 69 19.78 6.43 5.65
N SER A 70 20.55 7.18 6.45
CA SER A 70 20.11 7.70 7.75
C SER A 70 18.90 8.63 7.64
N GLN A 71 18.88 9.52 6.65
CA GLN A 71 17.73 10.42 6.45
C GLN A 71 16.50 9.65 5.97
N GLU A 72 16.69 8.65 5.10
CA GLU A 72 15.61 7.75 4.68
C GLU A 72 15.04 6.97 5.87
N HIS A 73 15.89 6.44 6.74
CA HIS A 73 15.48 5.74 7.95
C HIS A 73 14.68 6.63 8.91
N LEU A 74 15.12 7.88 9.11
CA LEU A 74 14.43 8.84 9.96
C LEU A 74 13.05 9.20 9.39
N SER A 75 12.98 9.53 8.10
CA SER A 75 11.72 9.78 7.40
C SER A 75 10.75 8.62 7.52
N ARG A 76 11.24 7.40 7.24
CA ARG A 76 10.44 6.18 7.36
C ARG A 76 9.90 6.02 8.78
N ARG A 77 10.73 6.20 9.81
CA ARG A 77 10.28 6.10 11.22
C ARG A 77 9.07 7.01 11.51
N PHE A 78 9.07 8.23 11.00
CA PHE A 78 7.95 9.15 11.18
C PHE A 78 6.68 8.72 10.42
N LYS A 79 6.83 8.04 9.28
CA LYS A 79 5.69 7.55 8.48
C LYS A 79 5.20 6.16 8.89
N SER A 80 6.05 5.37 9.55
CA SER A 80 5.81 3.95 9.86
C SER A 80 4.51 3.72 10.62
N LEU A 81 4.20 4.55 11.63
CA LEU A 81 3.00 4.37 12.44
C LEU A 81 1.73 4.58 11.62
N SER A 82 1.68 5.62 10.79
CA SER A 82 0.54 5.91 9.92
C SER A 82 0.34 4.81 8.88
N TRP A 83 1.43 4.37 8.24
CA TRP A 83 1.38 3.28 7.26
C TRP A 83 0.97 1.95 7.91
N TRP A 84 1.51 1.64 9.09
CA TRP A 84 1.11 0.45 9.84
C TRP A 84 -0.37 0.51 10.19
N ALA A 85 -0.85 1.61 10.78
CA ALA A 85 -2.24 1.71 11.23
C ALA A 85 -3.23 1.61 10.06
N GLN A 86 -2.93 2.24 8.93
CA GLN A 86 -3.76 2.17 7.72
C GLN A 86 -3.82 0.73 7.19
N SER A 87 -2.68 0.09 6.98
CA SER A 87 -2.61 -1.21 6.32
C SER A 87 -3.00 -2.38 7.24
N TYR A 88 -2.70 -2.30 8.54
CA TYR A 88 -2.99 -3.36 9.50
C TYR A 88 -4.49 -3.62 9.65
N LEU A 89 -5.29 -2.56 9.74
CA LEU A 89 -6.74 -2.67 9.97
C LEU A 89 -7.48 -3.37 8.82
N VAL A 90 -6.95 -3.28 7.59
CA VAL A 90 -7.58 -3.81 6.37
C VAL A 90 -6.91 -5.10 5.87
N GLY A 91 -5.96 -5.64 6.64
CA GLY A 91 -5.28 -6.90 6.31
C GLY A 91 -4.31 -6.82 5.12
N VAL A 92 -3.80 -5.63 4.79
CA VAL A 92 -2.74 -5.48 3.80
C VAL A 92 -1.42 -5.95 4.40
N GLU A 93 -0.69 -6.81 3.68
CA GLU A 93 0.59 -7.34 4.16
C GLU A 93 1.79 -6.53 3.66
N ASN A 94 1.69 -5.97 2.46
CA ASN A 94 2.81 -5.38 1.74
C ASN A 94 2.49 -3.93 1.32
N ILE A 95 3.42 -3.04 1.62
CA ILE A 95 3.42 -1.65 1.16
C ILE A 95 4.59 -1.48 0.18
N VAL A 96 4.28 -1.13 -1.07
CA VAL A 96 5.28 -0.83 -2.10
C VAL A 96 5.50 0.66 -2.16
N ILE A 97 6.76 1.06 -2.05
CA ILE A 97 7.17 2.46 -1.96
C ILE A 97 7.95 2.82 -3.22
N GLY A 98 7.43 3.78 -3.97
CA GLY A 98 8.14 4.46 -5.05
C GLY A 98 8.94 5.64 -4.51
N TYR A 99 10.27 5.54 -4.57
CA TYR A 99 11.15 6.65 -4.24
C TYR A 99 11.42 7.50 -5.47
N ARG A 100 10.88 8.72 -5.45
CA ARG A 100 11.06 9.71 -6.53
C ARG A 100 12.22 10.66 -6.26
N ASP A 101 12.89 11.11 -7.31
CA ASP A 101 13.78 12.26 -7.18
C ASP A 101 12.98 13.57 -7.04
N ASP A 102 13.70 14.64 -6.66
CA ASP A 102 13.16 16.00 -6.62
C ASP A 102 13.57 16.83 -7.86
N LEU A 103 14.25 16.22 -8.85
CA LEU A 103 14.69 16.90 -10.07
C LEU A 103 13.57 16.97 -11.09
N ASP A 104 13.02 15.81 -11.47
CA ASP A 104 11.91 15.68 -12.40
C ASP A 104 10.72 14.94 -11.79
N GLY A 105 10.80 14.55 -10.51
CA GLY A 105 9.69 13.91 -9.79
C GLY A 105 9.53 12.43 -10.13
N ILE A 106 10.50 11.84 -10.83
CA ILE A 106 10.39 10.47 -11.36
C ILE A 106 10.79 9.45 -10.30
N VAL A 107 9.98 8.40 -10.16
CA VAL A 107 10.30 7.23 -9.34
C VAL A 107 11.48 6.48 -9.95
N ARG A 108 12.61 6.44 -9.22
CA ARG A 108 13.83 5.74 -9.67
C ARG A 108 14.07 4.42 -8.96
N ARG A 109 13.43 4.21 -7.81
CA ARG A 109 13.61 3.02 -6.98
C ARG A 109 12.30 2.57 -6.36
N LEU A 110 12.08 1.26 -6.36
CA LEU A 110 11.01 0.61 -5.60
C LEU A 110 11.60 -0.09 -4.38
N ALA A 111 10.86 -0.09 -3.28
CA ALA A 111 11.10 -1.00 -2.16
C ALA A 111 9.77 -1.53 -1.62
N THR A 112 9.80 -2.73 -1.07
CA THR A 112 8.65 -3.31 -0.37
C THR A 112 8.94 -3.34 1.11
N GLN A 113 7.99 -2.87 1.92
CA GLN A 113 7.99 -3.09 3.37
C GLN A 113 6.78 -3.94 3.74
N THR A 114 6.99 -4.89 4.64
CA THR A 114 5.87 -5.63 5.21
C THR A 114 5.29 -4.84 6.38
N VAL A 115 3.97 -4.94 6.59
CA VAL A 115 3.31 -4.32 7.76
C VAL A 115 3.90 -4.85 9.07
N ARG A 116 4.29 -6.13 9.10
CA ARG A 116 4.97 -6.74 10.24
C ARG A 116 6.32 -6.08 10.55
N ASP A 117 7.11 -5.73 9.53
CA ASP A 117 8.40 -5.06 9.75
C ASP A 117 8.23 -3.62 10.28
N LEU A 118 7.09 -2.98 10.02
CA LEU A 118 6.76 -1.66 10.56
C LEU A 118 6.40 -1.74 12.05
N GLU A 119 5.66 -2.78 12.46
CA GLU A 119 5.31 -3.05 13.86
C GLU A 119 6.57 -3.15 14.73
N ALA A 120 7.53 -3.99 14.34
CA ALA A 120 8.78 -4.20 15.06
C ALA A 120 9.67 -2.95 15.20
N ARG A 121 9.39 -1.89 14.42
CA ARG A 121 10.13 -0.61 14.45
C ARG A 121 9.38 0.50 15.17
N SER A 122 8.11 0.26 15.53
CA SER A 122 7.24 1.21 16.23
C SER A 122 7.28 1.06 17.76
N GLN A 123 7.86 -0.04 18.24
CA GLN A 123 8.20 -0.30 19.65
C GLN A 123 9.64 0.17 19.93
#